data_AF-A0A5B7ANM0-F1
#
_entry.id   AF-A0A5B7ANM0-F1
#
_cell.length_a   1.000
_cell.length_b   1.000
_cell.length_c   1.000
_cell.angle_alpha   90.00
_cell.angle_beta   90.00
_cell.angle_gamma   90.00
#
_symmetry.space_group_name_H-M   'P 1'
#
loop_
_entity.id
_entity.type
_entity.pdbx_description
1 polymer ?
#
loop_
_entity_poly.entity_id
_entity_poly.type
_entity_poly.pdbx_seq_one_letter_code
_entity_poly.pdbx_strand_id
1 'polypeptide(L)'
;IDVLQDQKWERISWKKLRVGDIVRVKQDGSFPADLLFLTSTNQDGVCYIETANLDGETNLKIRKALEKTWDYVTPEKASEFEGEIQCEQPNNSLYTFTGNLIIQKQTLPLSPNQLLLRGCSLRNTEYIVGAVIFTGHETKVMMNSMSVPSKRSTLERKLDKLILTIFGALFCMCLLGAIGSGVFIDSKYYYLGLHVQSKLEAQFNPDNRLAVIFLTMFTLITLFSPIIPISLYVSVEMIKFIQSNQFINNDLHMYHTETNTPALARTSNLNEELGQVEYIFSDKTGTLTRNLMEFFKCSIGGEVYGTGITEIEMGVSKQNGIKVGEVQKPSNAVHEKGFNFDDARLMRGAWRNEPNPDM
;
A
#
# COMPACT_ATOMS: atom_id res chain seq x y z
N ILE A 1 21.09 8.94 -3.13
CA ILE A 1 22.03 7.81 -3.11
C ILE A 1 23.33 8.33 -3.69
N ASP A 2 24.47 7.92 -3.15
CA ASP A 2 25.75 8.35 -3.70
C ASP A 2 26.23 7.26 -4.67
N VAL A 3 26.61 7.62 -5.89
CA VAL A 3 27.16 6.72 -6.91
C VAL A 3 28.60 7.10 -7.17
N LEU A 4 29.44 6.10 -7.45
CA LEU A 4 30.83 6.31 -7.80
C LEU A 4 30.93 6.82 -9.25
N GLN A 5 31.42 8.05 -9.42
CA GLN A 5 31.74 8.65 -10.72
C GLN A 5 33.10 9.33 -10.61
N ASP A 6 34.02 9.04 -11.56
CA ASP A 6 35.36 9.64 -11.62
C ASP A 6 36.11 9.65 -10.26
N GLN A 7 36.12 8.50 -9.57
CA GLN A 7 36.74 8.31 -8.24
C GLN A 7 36.15 9.21 -7.14
N LYS A 8 34.94 9.72 -7.31
CA LYS A 8 34.22 10.51 -6.31
C LYS A 8 32.80 9.99 -6.10
N TRP A 9 32.28 10.25 -4.91
CA TRP A 9 30.91 9.91 -4.56
C TRP A 9 29.99 11.07 -4.91
N GLU A 10 29.19 10.91 -5.96
CA GLU A 10 28.23 11.92 -6.41
C GLU A 10 26.80 11.53 -6.05
N ARG A 11 26.04 12.50 -5.53
CA ARG A 11 24.66 12.25 -5.13
C ARG A 11 23.74 12.28 -6.34
N ILE A 12 23.12 11.16 -6.66
CA ILE A 12 22.15 11.03 -7.74
C ILE A 12 20.74 10.69 -7.24
N SER A 13 19.75 10.94 -8.12
CA SER A 13 18.36 10.49 -7.94
C SER A 13 18.23 9.00 -8.28
N TRP A 14 17.38 8.28 -7.56
CA TRP A 14 17.14 6.85 -7.76
C TRP A 14 16.70 6.50 -9.18
N LYS A 15 15.99 7.41 -9.87
CA LYS A 15 15.55 7.21 -11.26
C LYS A 15 16.71 7.06 -12.26
N LYS A 16 17.89 7.58 -11.94
CA LYS A 16 19.06 7.56 -12.83
C LYS A 16 19.96 6.33 -12.64
N LEU A 17 19.70 5.53 -11.60
CA LEU A 17 20.51 4.39 -11.19
C LEU A 17 20.36 3.24 -12.20
N ARG A 18 21.49 2.64 -12.60
CA ARG A 18 21.56 1.59 -13.60
C ARG A 18 22.22 0.34 -13.03
N VAL A 19 21.98 -0.80 -13.67
CA VAL A 19 22.65 -2.07 -13.35
C VAL A 19 24.15 -1.90 -13.55
N GLY A 20 24.94 -2.37 -12.58
CA GLY A 20 26.40 -2.24 -12.57
C GLY A 20 26.93 -0.97 -11.88
N ASP A 21 26.08 0.01 -11.56
CA ASP A 21 26.53 1.18 -10.80
C ASP A 21 27.01 0.77 -9.41
N ILE A 22 28.14 1.33 -8.96
CA ILE A 22 28.62 1.19 -7.58
C ILE A 22 28.01 2.30 -6.75
N VAL A 23 27.26 1.93 -5.71
CA VAL A 23 26.53 2.84 -4.85
C VAL A 23 27.07 2.80 -3.43
N ARG A 24 27.06 3.96 -2.78
CA ARG A 24 27.27 4.11 -1.34
C ARG A 24 25.96 4.50 -0.66
N VAL A 25 25.57 3.69 0.32
CA VAL A 25 24.38 3.92 1.15
C VAL A 25 24.86 4.25 2.55
N LYS A 26 24.41 5.40 3.08
CA LYS A 26 24.74 5.86 4.43
C LYS A 26 23.79 5.27 5.46
N GLN A 27 24.18 5.36 6.73
CA GLN A 27 23.39 4.95 7.88
C GLN A 27 21.96 5.49 7.80
N ASP A 28 20.99 4.66 8.19
CA ASP A 28 19.55 4.93 8.17
C ASP A 28 18.96 5.17 6.78
N GLY A 29 19.75 4.99 5.71
CA GLY A 29 19.30 5.05 4.34
C GLY A 29 18.63 3.75 3.88
N SER A 30 17.54 3.88 3.12
CA SER A 30 16.91 2.74 2.45
C SER A 30 17.60 2.40 1.13
N PHE A 31 17.65 1.10 0.80
CA PHE A 31 18.24 0.65 -0.45
C PHE A 31 17.34 0.98 -1.65
N PRO A 32 17.87 1.62 -2.70
CA PRO A 32 17.10 2.06 -3.87
C PRO A 32 16.73 0.92 -4.84
N ALA A 33 17.52 -0.15 -4.83
CA ALA A 33 17.54 -1.25 -5.77
C ALA A 33 18.08 -2.50 -5.06
N ASP A 34 18.10 -3.65 -5.73
CA ASP A 34 18.74 -4.83 -5.16
C ASP A 34 20.24 -4.75 -5.42
N LEU A 35 21.02 -4.72 -4.33
CA LEU A 35 22.46 -4.48 -4.35
C LEU A 35 23.21 -5.73 -3.93
N LEU A 36 24.33 -6.00 -4.60
CA LEU A 36 25.37 -6.88 -4.11
C LEU A 36 26.18 -6.16 -3.03
N PHE A 37 26.27 -6.74 -1.85
CA PHE A 37 27.05 -6.19 -0.74
C PHE A 37 28.54 -6.44 -0.96
N LEU A 38 29.30 -5.38 -1.26
CA LEU A 38 30.74 -5.45 -1.50
C LEU A 38 31.53 -5.22 -0.22
N THR A 39 31.25 -4.16 0.52
CA THR A 39 31.95 -3.86 1.77
C THR A 39 31.18 -2.88 2.65
N SER A 40 31.58 -2.81 3.92
CA SER A 40 31.06 -1.90 4.94
C SER A 40 32.20 -1.20 5.66
N THR A 41 31.88 -0.14 6.40
CA THR A 41 32.82 0.48 7.35
C THR A 41 33.27 -0.44 8.49
N ASN A 42 32.48 -1.48 8.81
CA ASN A 42 32.80 -2.42 9.88
C ASN A 42 33.94 -3.35 9.45
N GLN A 43 34.89 -3.60 10.36
CA GLN A 43 36.11 -4.40 10.09
C GLN A 43 35.81 -5.85 9.69
N ASP A 44 34.67 -6.40 10.15
CA ASP A 44 34.26 -7.77 9.84
C ASP A 44 33.53 -7.92 8.48
N GLY A 45 33.38 -6.81 7.72
CA GLY A 45 32.62 -6.80 6.47
C GLY A 45 31.14 -7.14 6.65
N VAL A 46 30.57 -6.76 7.80
CA VAL A 46 29.20 -7.06 8.20
C VAL A 46 28.37 -5.78 8.24
N CYS A 47 27.12 -5.85 7.77
CA CYS A 47 26.14 -4.79 7.96
C CYS A 47 24.84 -5.33 8.58
N TYR A 48 24.11 -4.43 9.25
CA TYR A 48 22.81 -4.74 9.84
C TYR A 48 21.72 -4.09 8.99
N ILE A 49 20.73 -4.90 8.60
CA ILE A 49 19.59 -4.42 7.82
C ILE A 49 18.29 -4.61 8.60
N GLU A 50 17.42 -3.61 8.51
CA GLU A 50 16.06 -3.69 8.99
C GLU A 50 15.15 -4.11 7.82
N THR A 51 14.44 -5.23 7.98
CA THR A 51 13.54 -5.79 6.96
C THR A 51 12.05 -5.60 7.26
N ALA A 52 11.71 -4.76 8.26
CA ALA A 52 10.34 -4.51 8.68
C ALA A 52 9.39 -4.14 7.52
N ASN A 53 9.90 -3.47 6.48
CA ASN A 53 9.11 -3.10 5.29
C ASN A 53 8.79 -4.27 4.34
N LEU A 54 9.51 -5.40 4.45
CA LEU A 54 9.35 -6.56 3.56
C LEU A 54 8.61 -7.72 4.24
N ASP A 55 9.02 -8.09 5.44
CA ASP A 55 8.52 -9.27 6.16
C ASP A 55 7.93 -8.96 7.54
N GLY A 56 7.89 -7.68 7.94
CA GLY A 56 7.37 -7.28 9.24
C GLY A 56 8.23 -7.75 10.42
N GLU A 57 9.45 -8.23 10.18
CA GLU A 57 10.38 -8.58 11.25
C GLU A 57 11.08 -7.31 11.79
N THR A 58 11.06 -7.15 13.12
CA THR A 58 11.71 -6.00 13.80
C THR A 58 13.17 -6.24 14.14
N ASN A 59 13.64 -7.49 14.02
CA ASN A 59 15.02 -7.84 14.32
C ASN A 59 15.93 -7.38 13.19
N LEU A 60 17.10 -6.87 13.56
CA LEU A 60 18.14 -6.54 12.60
C LEU A 60 18.74 -7.83 12.04
N LYS A 61 18.68 -7.99 10.71
CA LYS A 61 19.32 -9.12 10.03
C LYS A 61 20.75 -8.77 9.69
N ILE A 62 21.64 -9.72 9.91
CA ILE A 62 23.07 -9.57 9.64
C ILE A 62 23.34 -10.02 8.19
N ARG A 63 24.04 -9.19 7.43
CA ARG A 63 24.53 -9.51 6.08
C ARG A 63 26.05 -9.41 6.06
N LYS A 64 26.71 -10.33 5.34
CA LYS A 64 28.18 -10.43 5.31
C LYS A 64 28.67 -10.32 3.86
N ALA A 65 29.58 -9.39 3.63
CA ALA A 65 30.25 -9.23 2.35
C ALA A 65 31.27 -10.33 2.11
N LEU A 66 31.68 -10.53 0.86
CA LEU A 66 32.76 -11.45 0.54
C LEU A 66 34.09 -10.91 1.09
N GLU A 67 34.90 -11.79 1.67
CA GLU A 67 36.18 -11.40 2.31
C GLU A 67 37.14 -10.71 1.32
N LYS A 68 37.07 -11.11 0.04
CA LYS A 68 37.87 -10.51 -1.04
C LYS A 68 37.46 -9.09 -1.44
N THR A 69 36.28 -8.62 -1.03
CA THR A 69 35.76 -7.31 -1.43
C THR A 69 35.85 -6.28 -0.30
N TRP A 70 36.36 -6.65 0.88
CA TRP A 70 36.40 -5.76 2.04
C TRP A 70 37.25 -4.52 1.83
N ASP A 71 38.27 -4.58 0.97
CA ASP A 71 39.17 -3.45 0.70
C ASP A 71 38.53 -2.29 -0.05
N TYR A 72 37.38 -2.49 -0.73
CA TYR A 72 36.77 -1.51 -1.64
C TYR A 72 35.95 -0.40 -0.94
N VAL A 73 36.38 0.03 0.25
CA VAL A 73 35.65 1.02 1.08
C VAL A 73 35.82 2.44 0.54
N THR A 74 37.04 2.79 0.15
CA THR A 74 37.37 4.14 -0.34
C THR A 74 37.03 4.26 -1.83
N PRO A 75 36.66 5.46 -2.31
CA PRO A 75 36.26 5.63 -3.71
C PRO A 75 37.40 5.30 -4.69
N GLU A 76 38.66 5.50 -4.29
CA GLU A 76 39.83 5.17 -5.13
C GLU A 76 39.90 3.66 -5.34
N LYS A 77 39.87 2.88 -4.26
CA LYS A 77 39.86 1.41 -4.34
C LYS A 77 38.61 0.89 -5.02
N ALA A 78 37.43 1.44 -4.71
CA ALA A 78 36.18 1.06 -5.34
C ALA A 78 36.20 1.29 -6.86
N SER A 79 36.98 2.26 -7.35
CA SER A 79 37.18 2.49 -8.79
C SER A 79 38.11 1.47 -9.45
N GLU A 80 38.93 0.77 -8.67
CA GLU A 80 39.78 -0.34 -9.13
C GLU A 80 39.02 -1.68 -9.17
N PHE A 81 37.78 -1.71 -8.68
CA PHE A 81 36.95 -2.91 -8.69
C PHE A 81 36.60 -3.31 -10.11
N GLU A 82 37.19 -4.41 -10.58
CA GLU A 82 36.85 -5.06 -11.84
C GLU A 82 36.40 -6.49 -11.56
N GLY A 83 35.13 -6.77 -11.90
CA GLY A 83 34.55 -8.09 -11.69
C GLY A 83 33.27 -8.29 -12.50
N GLU A 84 32.98 -9.56 -12.79
CA GLU A 84 31.77 -9.97 -13.50
C GLU A 84 30.82 -10.65 -12.52
N ILE A 85 29.57 -10.19 -12.47
CA ILE A 85 28.51 -10.79 -11.63
C ILE A 85 27.59 -11.60 -12.54
N GLN A 86 27.64 -12.92 -12.40
CA GLN A 86 26.72 -13.84 -13.08
C GLN A 86 25.66 -14.27 -12.08
N CYS A 87 24.40 -13.93 -12.29
CA CYS A 87 23.31 -14.29 -11.37
C CYS A 87 22.12 -14.89 -12.12
N GLU A 88 21.23 -15.53 -11.35
CA GLU A 88 19.95 -16.01 -11.85
C GLU A 88 19.09 -14.87 -12.41
N GLN A 89 18.10 -15.22 -13.24
CA GLN A 89 17.10 -14.25 -13.68
C GLN A 89 16.29 -13.71 -12.48
N PRO A 90 15.84 -12.44 -12.56
CA PRO A 90 14.96 -11.86 -11.55
C PRO A 90 13.77 -12.78 -11.21
N ASN A 91 13.58 -13.05 -9.92
CA ASN A 91 12.49 -13.87 -9.41
C ASN A 91 11.84 -13.25 -8.16
N ASN A 92 10.65 -13.72 -7.81
CA ASN A 92 9.87 -13.20 -6.67
C ASN A 92 10.23 -13.84 -5.33
N SER A 93 11.18 -14.78 -5.27
CA SER A 93 11.57 -15.40 -4.00
C SER A 93 12.55 -14.50 -3.24
N LEU A 94 12.11 -13.92 -2.12
CA LEU A 94 12.91 -12.98 -1.31
C LEU A 94 14.12 -13.64 -0.65
N TYR A 95 14.04 -14.93 -0.34
CA TYR A 95 15.05 -15.64 0.44
C TYR A 95 16.03 -16.47 -0.40
N THR A 96 15.79 -16.61 -1.70
CA THR A 96 16.69 -17.34 -2.60
C THR A 96 17.43 -16.37 -3.50
N PHE A 97 18.73 -16.56 -3.61
CA PHE A 97 19.59 -15.85 -4.53
C PHE A 97 20.79 -16.73 -4.83
N THR A 98 21.01 -17.02 -6.10
CA THR A 98 22.16 -17.79 -6.57
C THR A 98 22.88 -16.99 -7.63
N GLY A 99 24.19 -16.82 -7.44
CA GLY A 99 25.05 -16.17 -8.41
C GLY A 99 26.51 -16.47 -8.14
N ASN A 100 27.37 -15.97 -9.01
CA ASN A 100 28.81 -16.08 -8.96
C ASN A 100 29.41 -14.70 -9.21
N LEU A 101 30.37 -14.31 -8.38
CA LEU A 101 31.20 -13.13 -8.58
C LEU A 101 32.57 -13.58 -9.06
N ILE A 102 32.95 -13.17 -10.27
CA ILE A 102 34.24 -13.48 -10.88
C ILE A 102 35.14 -12.26 -10.71
N ILE A 103 36.12 -12.35 -9.81
CA ILE A 103 37.11 -11.30 -9.55
C ILE A 103 38.50 -11.91 -9.67
N GLN A 104 39.40 -11.24 -10.40
CA GLN A 104 40.80 -11.68 -10.56
C GLN A 104 40.93 -13.17 -10.97
N LYS A 105 40.06 -13.63 -11.88
CA LYS A 105 39.97 -15.03 -12.36
C LYS A 105 39.56 -16.07 -11.31
N GLN A 106 39.07 -15.66 -10.15
CA GLN A 106 38.46 -16.55 -9.16
C GLN A 106 36.95 -16.38 -9.11
N THR A 107 36.23 -17.49 -9.15
CA THR A 107 34.78 -17.54 -9.01
C THR A 107 34.39 -17.72 -7.55
N LEU A 108 33.62 -16.77 -7.00
CA LEU A 108 33.10 -16.81 -5.64
C LEU A 108 31.59 -16.98 -5.68
N PRO A 109 31.02 -17.99 -4.99
CA PRO A 109 29.59 -18.17 -4.95
C PRO A 109 28.91 -17.06 -4.14
N LEU A 110 27.80 -16.56 -4.66
CA LEU A 110 26.94 -15.59 -4.02
C LEU A 110 25.72 -16.29 -3.42
N SER A 111 25.43 -15.96 -2.17
CA SER A 111 24.26 -16.43 -1.42
C SER A 111 23.35 -15.25 -1.09
N PRO A 112 22.13 -15.48 -0.57
CA PRO A 112 21.24 -14.40 -0.12
C PRO A 112 21.88 -13.48 0.93
N ASN A 113 22.91 -13.94 1.65
CA ASN A 113 23.64 -13.16 2.65
C ASN A 113 24.47 -12.00 2.07
N GLN A 114 24.77 -12.05 0.77
CA GLN A 114 25.45 -10.97 0.05
C GLN A 114 24.46 -10.04 -0.68
N LEU A 115 23.15 -10.31 -0.62
CA LEU A 115 22.13 -9.51 -1.30
C LEU A 115 21.44 -8.55 -0.33
N LEU A 116 21.39 -7.27 -0.71
CA LEU A 116 20.66 -6.22 -0.01
C LEU A 116 19.44 -5.85 -0.86
N LEU A 117 18.25 -6.11 -0.34
CA LEU A 117 17.00 -5.93 -1.07
C LEU A 117 16.53 -4.47 -1.02
N ARG A 118 15.91 -4.01 -2.11
CA ARG A 118 15.20 -2.73 -2.15
C ARG A 118 14.16 -2.64 -1.03
N GLY A 119 14.10 -1.51 -0.33
CA GLY A 119 13.12 -1.28 0.74
C GLY A 119 13.57 -1.70 2.14
N CYS A 120 14.65 -2.47 2.28
CA CYS A 120 15.33 -2.61 3.56
C CYS A 120 16.10 -1.32 3.88
N SER A 121 16.30 -1.07 5.17
CA SER A 121 17.05 0.11 5.66
C SER A 121 18.34 -0.33 6.35
N LEU A 122 19.43 0.40 6.11
CA LEU A 122 20.71 0.16 6.75
C LEU A 122 20.68 0.67 8.20
N ARG A 123 21.11 -0.14 9.16
CA ARG A 123 21.20 0.22 10.59
C ARG A 123 22.58 -0.11 11.13
N ASN A 124 22.99 0.56 12.21
CA ASN A 124 24.22 0.27 12.97
C ASN A 124 25.48 0.11 12.10
N THR A 125 25.58 0.87 11.00
CA THR A 125 26.71 0.85 10.07
C THR A 125 26.75 2.22 9.38
N GLU A 126 27.88 2.92 9.41
CA GLU A 126 28.01 4.29 8.91
C GLU A 126 27.72 4.40 7.41
N TYR A 127 28.33 3.51 6.62
CA TYR A 127 27.97 3.33 5.22
C TYR A 127 28.39 1.95 4.71
N ILE A 128 27.75 1.56 3.61
CA ILE A 128 28.09 0.37 2.83
C ILE A 128 28.35 0.75 1.38
N VAL A 129 29.16 -0.03 0.71
CA VAL A 129 29.38 0.01 -0.73
C VAL A 129 28.78 -1.25 -1.34
N GLY A 130 28.01 -1.08 -2.40
CA GLY A 130 27.39 -2.21 -3.12
C GLY A 130 27.28 -1.96 -4.61
N ALA A 131 27.21 -3.03 -5.39
CA ALA A 131 26.98 -2.97 -6.83
C ALA A 131 25.51 -3.25 -7.14
N VAL A 132 24.91 -2.48 -8.03
CA VAL A 132 23.50 -2.66 -8.39
C VAL A 132 23.32 -3.90 -9.26
N ILE A 133 22.50 -4.86 -8.81
CA ILE A 133 22.16 -6.08 -9.59
C ILE A 133 20.84 -5.89 -10.33
N PHE A 134 19.74 -5.64 -9.61
CA PHE A 134 18.42 -5.49 -10.22
C PHE A 134 17.85 -4.10 -9.96
N THR A 135 17.19 -3.52 -10.97
CA THR A 135 16.61 -2.17 -10.89
C THR A 135 15.13 -2.15 -11.26
N GLY A 136 14.40 -1.17 -10.75
CA GLY A 136 13.00 -0.93 -11.13
C GLY A 136 12.08 -2.13 -10.87
N HIS A 137 11.45 -2.62 -11.94
CA HIS A 137 10.51 -3.74 -11.92
C HIS A 137 11.18 -5.12 -11.77
N GLU A 138 12.49 -5.21 -11.96
CA GLU A 138 13.24 -6.45 -11.78
C GLU A 138 13.67 -6.69 -10.34
N THR A 139 13.54 -5.69 -9.46
CA THR A 139 13.81 -5.87 -8.02
C THR A 139 12.83 -6.87 -7.42
N LYS A 140 13.31 -7.75 -6.52
CA LYS A 140 12.49 -8.82 -5.92
C LYS A 140 11.24 -8.29 -5.21
N VAL A 141 11.33 -7.11 -4.59
CA VAL A 141 10.17 -6.45 -3.96
C VAL A 141 9.15 -5.99 -4.99
N MET A 142 9.59 -5.41 -6.11
CA MET A 142 8.67 -4.97 -7.16
C MET A 142 8.04 -6.15 -7.90
N MET A 143 8.74 -7.28 -8.01
CA MET A 143 8.17 -8.53 -8.54
C MET A 143 7.11 -9.14 -7.62
N ASN A 144 7.19 -8.92 -6.31
CA ASN A 144 6.13 -9.27 -5.37
C ASN A 144 5.01 -8.24 -5.31
N SER A 145 5.24 -7.03 -5.83
CA SER A 145 4.19 -6.02 -5.91
C SER A 145 3.24 -6.32 -7.07
N MET A 146 1.95 -6.39 -6.78
CA MET A 146 0.95 -6.45 -7.84
C MET A 146 0.79 -5.07 -8.47
N SER A 147 0.68 -5.02 -9.80
CA SER A 147 0.27 -3.80 -10.49
C SER A 147 -1.08 -3.36 -9.94
N VAL A 148 -1.18 -2.09 -9.55
CA VAL A 148 -2.39 -1.57 -8.90
C VAL A 148 -3.53 -1.64 -9.91
N PRO A 149 -4.54 -2.50 -9.73
CA PRO A 149 -5.67 -2.54 -10.64
C PRO A 149 -6.49 -1.26 -10.48
N SER A 150 -7.15 -0.82 -11.56
CA SER A 150 -8.17 0.22 -11.46
C SER A 150 -9.28 -0.27 -10.54
N LYS A 151 -9.40 0.35 -9.36
CA LYS A 151 -10.42 0.01 -8.38
C LYS A 151 -11.75 0.62 -8.82
N ARG A 152 -12.75 -0.21 -9.07
CA ARG A 152 -14.13 0.19 -9.36
C ARG A 152 -15.03 -0.25 -8.22
N SER A 153 -15.96 0.62 -7.84
CA SER A 153 -16.90 0.31 -6.76
C SER A 153 -17.93 -0.74 -7.19
N THR A 154 -18.46 -1.48 -6.23
CA THR A 154 -19.60 -2.38 -6.42
C THR A 154 -20.85 -1.60 -6.83
N LEU A 155 -21.00 -0.37 -6.32
CA LEU A 155 -22.09 0.54 -6.65
C LEU A 155 -22.03 0.94 -8.13
N GLU A 156 -20.87 1.31 -8.66
CA GLU A 156 -20.69 1.59 -10.11
C GLU A 156 -21.14 0.39 -10.96
N ARG A 157 -20.70 -0.82 -10.62
CA ARG A 157 -21.11 -2.03 -11.36
C ARG A 157 -22.62 -2.29 -11.30
N LYS A 158 -23.29 -1.94 -10.21
CA LYS A 158 -24.75 -2.04 -10.08
C LYS A 158 -25.45 -0.95 -10.88
N LEU A 159 -24.95 0.28 -10.86
CA LEU A 159 -25.48 1.39 -11.67
C LEU A 159 -25.41 1.07 -13.17
N ASP A 160 -24.28 0.54 -13.65
CA ASP A 160 -24.13 0.14 -15.05
C ASP A 160 -25.19 -0.89 -15.47
N LYS A 161 -25.44 -1.90 -14.61
CA LYS A 161 -26.49 -2.91 -14.86
C LYS A 161 -27.89 -2.29 -14.88
N LEU A 162 -28.19 -1.36 -13.97
CA LEU A 162 -29.48 -0.67 -13.93
C LEU A 162 -29.68 0.21 -15.16
N ILE A 163 -28.67 0.97 -15.58
CA ILE A 163 -28.72 1.81 -16.78
C ILE A 163 -28.96 0.94 -18.03
N LEU A 164 -28.26 -0.18 -18.16
CA LEU A 164 -28.46 -1.12 -19.27
C LEU A 164 -29.88 -1.72 -19.26
N THR A 165 -30.42 -2.00 -18.08
CA THR A 165 -31.81 -2.49 -17.91
C THR A 165 -32.83 -1.42 -18.32
N ILE A 166 -32.64 -0.16 -17.89
CA ILE A 166 -33.50 0.98 -18.27
C ILE A 166 -33.43 1.21 -19.78
N PHE A 167 -32.24 1.16 -20.37
CA PHE A 167 -32.05 1.31 -21.81
C PHE A 167 -32.79 0.21 -22.60
N GLY A 168 -32.70 -1.04 -22.15
CA GLY A 168 -33.44 -2.16 -22.74
C GLY A 168 -34.96 -1.97 -22.63
N ALA A 169 -35.46 -1.55 -21.47
CA ALA A 169 -36.88 -1.28 -21.25
C ALA A 169 -37.38 -0.10 -22.12
N LEU A 170 -36.60 0.98 -22.22
CA LEU A 170 -36.86 2.11 -23.10
C LEU A 170 -36.98 1.67 -24.55
N PHE A 171 -36.01 0.89 -25.04
CA PHE A 171 -36.02 0.37 -26.40
C PHE A 171 -37.27 -0.46 -26.68
N CYS A 172 -37.66 -1.34 -25.74
CA CYS A 172 -38.88 -2.15 -25.87
C CYS A 172 -40.14 -1.29 -25.93
N MET A 173 -40.24 -0.27 -25.07
CA MET A 173 -41.37 0.66 -25.06
C MET A 173 -41.49 1.44 -26.39
N CYS A 174 -40.37 1.96 -26.90
CA CYS A 174 -40.32 2.65 -28.20
C CYS A 174 -40.69 1.71 -29.35
N LEU A 175 -40.22 0.47 -29.33
CA LEU A 175 -40.54 -0.53 -30.36
C LEU A 175 -42.04 -0.86 -30.36
N LEU A 176 -42.63 -1.13 -29.19
CA LEU A 176 -44.06 -1.39 -29.07
C LEU A 176 -44.90 -0.18 -29.49
N GLY A 177 -44.52 1.03 -29.10
CA GLY A 177 -45.18 2.26 -29.52
C GLY A 177 -45.09 2.51 -31.03
N ALA A 178 -43.94 2.25 -31.63
CA ALA A 178 -43.73 2.38 -33.07
C ALA A 178 -44.57 1.37 -33.88
N ILE A 179 -44.62 0.11 -33.44
CA ILE A 179 -45.49 -0.92 -34.03
C ILE A 179 -46.96 -0.52 -33.87
N GLY A 180 -47.36 -0.06 -32.69
CA GLY A 180 -48.72 0.42 -32.42
C GLY A 180 -49.12 1.56 -33.36
N SER A 181 -48.24 2.55 -33.55
CA SER A 181 -48.44 3.65 -34.50
C SER A 181 -48.58 3.15 -35.95
N GLY A 182 -47.68 2.25 -36.38
CA GLY A 182 -47.71 1.68 -37.73
C GLY A 182 -48.96 0.83 -38.03
N VAL A 183 -49.55 0.19 -37.01
CA VAL A 183 -50.82 -0.55 -37.14
C VAL A 183 -52.04 0.39 -37.10
N PHE A 184 -51.98 1.46 -36.30
CA PHE A 184 -53.11 2.37 -36.08
C PHE A 184 -53.30 3.41 -37.20
N ILE A 185 -52.23 3.77 -37.91
CA ILE A 185 -52.28 4.70 -39.05
C ILE A 185 -52.99 4.02 -40.23
N ASP A 186 -54.28 4.34 -40.34
CA ASP A 186 -55.16 3.89 -41.42
C ASP A 186 -55.97 5.08 -41.95
N SER A 187 -56.08 5.18 -43.28
CA SER A 187 -56.82 6.23 -44.00
C SER A 187 -58.32 6.24 -43.68
N LYS A 188 -58.81 5.19 -43.01
CA LYS A 188 -60.20 5.07 -42.54
C LYS A 188 -60.56 6.09 -41.44
N TYR A 189 -59.58 6.60 -40.70
CA TYR A 189 -59.82 7.50 -39.56
C TYR A 189 -59.74 8.97 -40.00
N TYR A 190 -60.90 9.58 -40.27
CA TYR A 190 -60.99 10.96 -40.76
C TYR A 190 -60.36 12.01 -39.82
N TYR A 191 -60.32 11.74 -38.51
CA TYR A 191 -59.77 12.65 -37.50
C TYR A 191 -58.23 12.69 -37.48
N LEU A 192 -57.54 11.75 -38.15
CA LEU A 192 -56.07 11.77 -38.28
C LEU A 192 -55.58 12.78 -39.33
N GLY A 193 -56.47 13.41 -40.11
CA GLY A 193 -56.08 14.43 -41.09
C GLY A 193 -55.29 13.91 -42.30
N LEU A 194 -55.29 12.60 -42.54
CA LEU A 194 -54.52 11.92 -43.60
C LEU A 194 -55.00 12.24 -45.03
N HIS A 195 -56.14 12.93 -45.18
CA HIS A 195 -56.82 13.15 -46.46
C HIS A 195 -56.28 14.36 -47.26
N VAL A 196 -55.35 15.13 -46.70
CA VAL A 196 -54.67 16.26 -47.37
C VAL A 196 -53.37 15.75 -48.00
N GLN A 197 -53.52 15.03 -49.11
CA GLN A 197 -52.47 14.26 -49.79
C GLN A 197 -51.26 15.10 -50.28
N SER A 198 -51.36 16.43 -50.36
CA SER A 198 -50.37 17.24 -51.11
C SER A 198 -49.07 17.54 -50.35
N LYS A 199 -49.00 17.32 -49.03
CA LYS A 199 -47.77 17.47 -48.20
C LYS A 199 -47.77 16.54 -46.99
N LEU A 200 -48.05 15.25 -47.16
CA LEU A 200 -47.97 14.32 -46.04
C LEU A 200 -46.49 13.98 -45.78
N GLU A 201 -45.98 14.35 -44.60
CA GLU A 201 -44.62 13.97 -44.19
C GLU A 201 -44.50 12.44 -44.14
N ALA A 202 -43.31 11.92 -44.49
CA ALA A 202 -43.06 10.47 -44.56
C ALA A 202 -43.38 9.72 -43.25
N GLN A 203 -43.47 10.43 -42.13
CA GLN A 203 -43.82 9.94 -40.81
C GLN A 203 -45.32 9.56 -40.66
N PHE A 204 -46.21 10.06 -41.53
CA PHE A 204 -47.65 9.82 -41.45
C PHE A 204 -48.22 9.10 -42.69
N ASN A 205 -47.37 8.66 -43.62
CA ASN A 205 -47.84 8.06 -44.87
C ASN A 205 -48.30 6.59 -44.69
N PRO A 206 -49.60 6.27 -44.86
CA PRO A 206 -50.13 4.91 -44.68
C PRO A 206 -49.62 3.90 -45.72
N ASP A 207 -49.12 4.35 -46.88
CA ASP A 207 -48.61 3.48 -47.95
C ASP A 207 -47.23 2.88 -47.58
N ASN A 208 -46.45 3.60 -46.77
CA ASN A 208 -45.10 3.20 -46.35
C ASN A 208 -45.03 2.91 -44.84
N ARG A 209 -45.77 1.88 -44.39
CA ARG A 209 -45.84 1.49 -42.97
C ARG A 209 -44.48 1.23 -42.32
N LEU A 210 -43.51 0.69 -43.07
CA LEU A 210 -42.14 0.49 -42.56
C LEU A 210 -41.43 1.80 -42.26
N ALA A 211 -41.61 2.83 -43.10
CA ALA A 211 -41.04 4.15 -42.88
C ALA A 211 -41.68 4.84 -41.67
N VAL A 212 -43.00 4.70 -41.50
CA VAL A 212 -43.75 5.20 -40.34
C VAL A 212 -43.25 4.57 -39.04
N ILE A 213 -43.10 3.24 -38.99
CA ILE A 213 -42.57 2.52 -37.81
C ILE A 213 -41.15 3.01 -37.48
N PHE A 214 -40.28 3.08 -38.48
CA PHE A 214 -38.88 3.48 -38.27
C PHE A 214 -38.77 4.94 -37.81
N LEU A 215 -39.42 5.88 -38.49
CA LEU A 215 -39.39 7.29 -38.11
C LEU A 215 -40.05 7.53 -36.75
N THR A 216 -41.20 6.93 -36.49
CA THR A 216 -41.89 7.03 -35.19
C THR A 216 -41.02 6.47 -34.06
N MET A 217 -40.27 5.38 -34.30
CA MET A 217 -39.34 4.84 -33.32
C MET A 217 -38.27 5.86 -32.92
N PHE A 218 -37.63 6.57 -33.87
CA PHE A 218 -36.66 7.64 -33.55
C PHE A 218 -37.30 8.82 -32.83
N THR A 219 -38.52 9.19 -33.20
CA THR A 219 -39.29 10.23 -32.51
C THR A 219 -39.57 9.83 -31.06
N LEU A 220 -40.01 8.60 -30.81
CA LEU A 220 -40.27 8.08 -29.46
C LEU A 220 -38.99 7.95 -28.62
N ILE A 221 -37.87 7.53 -29.23
CA ILE A 221 -36.57 7.51 -28.55
C ILE A 221 -36.18 8.92 -28.09
N THR A 222 -36.34 9.93 -28.96
CA THR A 222 -36.04 11.33 -28.60
C THR A 222 -36.95 11.81 -27.48
N LEU A 223 -38.25 11.51 -27.58
CA LEU A 223 -39.27 11.90 -26.60
C LEU A 223 -39.01 11.31 -25.21
N PHE A 224 -38.60 10.04 -25.16
CA PHE A 224 -38.35 9.31 -23.91
C PHE A 224 -36.88 9.33 -23.46
N SER A 225 -35.99 10.01 -24.18
CA SER A 225 -34.58 10.16 -23.80
C SER A 225 -34.34 10.68 -22.36
N PRO A 226 -35.20 11.54 -21.76
CA PRO A 226 -35.01 11.99 -20.37
C PRO A 226 -35.18 10.89 -19.31
N ILE A 227 -35.71 9.70 -19.66
CA ILE A 227 -35.79 8.55 -18.76
C ILE A 227 -34.40 8.04 -18.37
N ILE A 228 -33.39 8.19 -19.25
CA ILE A 228 -32.01 7.85 -18.92
C ILE A 228 -31.44 9.01 -18.09
N PRO A 229 -31.13 8.81 -16.80
CA PRO A 229 -30.70 9.90 -15.94
C PRO A 229 -29.21 10.20 -16.17
N ILE A 230 -28.91 11.01 -17.19
CA ILE A 230 -27.53 11.38 -17.55
C ILE A 230 -26.83 12.08 -16.38
N SER A 231 -27.57 12.85 -15.58
CA SER A 231 -27.04 13.56 -14.41
C SER A 231 -26.63 12.63 -13.26
N LEU A 232 -27.16 11.41 -13.19
CA LEU A 232 -26.91 10.50 -12.06
C LEU A 232 -25.41 10.23 -11.86
N TYR A 233 -24.70 10.00 -12.96
CA TYR A 233 -23.27 9.68 -12.91
C TYR A 233 -22.45 10.85 -12.35
N VAL A 234 -22.69 12.05 -12.89
CA VAL A 234 -22.01 13.29 -12.44
C VAL A 234 -22.36 13.62 -10.99
N SER A 235 -23.62 13.45 -10.59
CA SER A 235 -24.05 13.69 -9.21
C SER A 235 -23.37 12.72 -8.24
N VAL A 236 -23.28 11.43 -8.57
CA VAL A 236 -22.61 10.43 -7.74
C VAL A 236 -21.11 10.73 -7.61
N GLU A 237 -20.43 11.06 -8.72
CA GLU A 237 -19.01 11.44 -8.68
C GLU A 237 -18.77 12.68 -7.82
N MET A 238 -19.65 13.69 -7.93
CA MET A 238 -19.53 14.90 -7.12
C MET A 238 -19.74 14.62 -5.63
N ILE A 239 -20.71 13.78 -5.27
CA ILE A 239 -20.94 13.37 -3.87
C ILE A 239 -19.71 12.64 -3.33
N LYS A 240 -19.14 11.69 -4.09
CA LYS A 240 -17.92 10.96 -3.70
C LYS A 240 -16.73 11.90 -3.50
N PHE A 241 -16.56 12.89 -4.40
CA PHE A 241 -15.51 13.89 -4.27
C PHE A 241 -15.67 14.71 -2.98
N ILE A 242 -16.88 15.21 -2.70
CA ILE A 242 -17.16 15.99 -1.49
C ILE A 242 -16.94 15.14 -0.23
N GLN A 243 -17.42 13.89 -0.21
CA GLN A 243 -17.19 12.95 0.90
C GLN A 243 -15.70 12.76 1.20
N SER A 244 -14.90 12.50 0.17
CA SER A 244 -13.46 12.29 0.32
C SER A 244 -12.74 13.56 0.77
N ASN A 245 -12.96 14.68 0.09
CA ASN A 245 -12.18 15.89 0.28
C ASN A 245 -12.62 16.70 1.51
N GLN A 246 -13.92 16.80 1.76
CA GLN A 246 -14.44 17.68 2.80
C GLN A 246 -14.75 16.95 4.11
N PHE A 247 -15.14 15.69 4.07
CA PHE A 247 -15.47 14.95 5.29
C PHE A 247 -14.28 14.11 5.77
N ILE A 248 -13.76 13.19 4.96
CA ILE A 248 -12.68 12.28 5.41
C ILE A 248 -11.37 13.05 5.69
N ASN A 249 -10.93 13.90 4.77
CA ASN A 249 -9.63 14.58 4.91
C ASN A 249 -9.62 15.67 6.00
N ASN A 250 -10.79 16.22 6.38
CA ASN A 250 -10.91 17.29 7.37
C ASN A 250 -11.44 16.82 8.73
N ASP A 251 -11.46 15.51 8.99
CA ASP A 251 -11.90 14.99 10.28
C ASP A 251 -10.77 15.10 11.33
N LEU A 252 -11.03 15.87 12.38
CA LEU A 252 -10.11 16.05 13.51
C LEU A 252 -9.93 14.77 14.33
N HIS A 253 -10.93 13.87 14.34
CA HIS A 253 -10.80 12.59 15.06
C HIS A 253 -9.90 11.59 14.35
N MET A 254 -9.66 11.77 13.04
CA MET A 254 -8.74 10.94 12.26
C MET A 254 -7.36 11.60 12.06
N TYR A 255 -7.05 12.64 12.83
CA TYR A 255 -5.76 13.33 12.80
C TYR A 255 -4.80 12.76 13.86
N HIS A 256 -3.60 12.38 13.43
CA HIS A 256 -2.57 11.88 14.33
C HIS A 256 -1.64 13.01 14.78
N THR A 257 -1.70 13.34 16.08
CA THR A 257 -1.00 14.49 16.69
C THR A 257 0.51 14.30 16.76
N GLU A 258 1.02 13.11 17.09
CA GLU A 258 2.46 12.88 17.28
C GLU A 258 3.25 13.08 15.98
N THR A 259 2.69 12.66 14.83
CA THR A 259 3.34 12.81 13.51
C THR A 259 2.82 13.98 12.69
N ASN A 260 1.85 14.75 13.22
CA ASN A 260 1.18 15.83 12.50
C ASN A 260 0.64 15.38 11.11
N THR A 261 0.00 14.22 11.06
CA THR A 261 -0.51 13.64 9.80
C THR A 261 -2.03 13.53 9.84
N PRO A 262 -2.76 14.22 8.94
CA PRO A 262 -4.20 14.04 8.78
C PRO A 262 -4.52 12.76 8.00
N ALA A 263 -5.77 12.31 8.08
CA ALA A 263 -6.29 11.32 7.16
C ALA A 263 -6.23 11.82 5.72
N LEU A 264 -5.78 10.97 4.80
CA LEU A 264 -5.67 11.30 3.38
C LEU A 264 -6.31 10.21 2.53
N ALA A 265 -7.50 10.49 2.01
CA ALA A 265 -8.15 9.67 1.02
C ALA A 265 -7.49 9.85 -0.35
N ARG A 266 -6.72 8.85 -0.79
CA ARG A 266 -6.02 8.85 -2.09
C ARG A 266 -6.92 8.53 -3.29
N THR A 267 -8.12 8.03 -3.04
CA THR A 267 -9.07 7.62 -4.08
C THR A 267 -10.48 7.92 -3.61
N SER A 268 -11.19 8.80 -4.32
CA SER A 268 -12.57 9.19 -3.99
C SER A 268 -13.61 8.14 -4.38
N ASN A 269 -13.27 7.20 -5.28
CA ASN A 269 -14.24 6.30 -5.90
C ASN A 269 -14.74 5.18 -4.98
N LEU A 270 -14.14 5.01 -3.79
CA LEU A 270 -14.33 3.84 -2.92
C LEU A 270 -14.91 4.20 -1.55
N ASN A 271 -15.39 5.43 -1.35
CA ASN A 271 -15.85 5.88 -0.04
C ASN A 271 -16.99 5.01 0.48
N GLU A 272 -17.91 4.60 -0.39
CA GLU A 272 -19.05 3.76 -0.05
C GLU A 272 -18.66 2.29 0.24
N GLU A 273 -17.52 1.84 -0.24
CA GLU A 273 -17.02 0.48 0.01
C GLU A 273 -16.58 0.33 1.46
N LEU A 274 -16.17 1.42 2.12
CA LEU A 274 -15.80 1.40 3.55
C LEU A 274 -16.96 0.94 4.43
N GLY A 275 -18.21 1.20 4.04
CA GLY A 275 -19.41 0.72 4.73
C GLY A 275 -19.78 -0.75 4.44
N GLN A 276 -19.07 -1.40 3.52
CA GLN A 276 -19.35 -2.78 3.08
C GLN A 276 -18.21 -3.75 3.44
N VAL A 277 -17.21 -3.31 4.20
CA VAL A 277 -16.08 -4.16 4.60
C VAL A 277 -16.54 -5.18 5.64
N GLU A 278 -16.47 -6.47 5.29
CA GLU A 278 -16.76 -7.59 6.19
C GLU A 278 -15.49 -8.14 6.86
N TYR A 279 -14.38 -8.18 6.11
CA TYR A 279 -13.11 -8.74 6.57
C TYR A 279 -12.03 -7.66 6.59
N ILE A 280 -11.38 -7.49 7.74
CA ILE A 280 -10.21 -6.63 7.90
C ILE A 280 -8.99 -7.53 8.06
N PHE A 281 -8.12 -7.53 7.06
CA PHE A 281 -6.80 -8.16 7.16
C PHE A 281 -5.83 -7.12 7.72
N SER A 282 -5.39 -7.32 8.96
CA SER A 282 -4.44 -6.42 9.62
C SER A 282 -3.07 -7.07 9.68
N ASP A 283 -2.04 -6.30 9.34
CA ASP A 283 -0.66 -6.68 9.64
C ASP A 283 -0.41 -6.53 11.16
N LYS A 284 0.45 -7.38 11.70
CA LYS A 284 0.83 -7.30 13.11
C LYS A 284 1.81 -6.14 13.32
N THR A 285 2.91 -6.15 12.60
CA THR A 285 4.02 -5.23 12.83
C THR A 285 3.74 -3.89 12.14
N GLY A 286 3.91 -2.78 12.87
CA GLY A 286 3.68 -1.44 12.32
C GLY A 286 2.21 -1.03 12.16
N THR A 287 1.26 -1.96 12.36
CA THR A 287 -0.19 -1.66 12.39
C THR A 287 -0.79 -1.96 13.77
N LEU A 288 -0.77 -3.21 14.24
CA LEU A 288 -1.28 -3.57 15.56
C LEU A 288 -0.30 -3.24 16.68
N THR A 289 1.00 -3.42 16.44
CA THR A 289 2.05 -3.15 17.43
C THR A 289 2.94 -1.99 17.00
N ARG A 290 3.20 -1.06 17.92
CA ARG A 290 4.30 -0.09 17.78
C ARG A 290 5.62 -0.86 17.89
N ASN A 291 6.63 -0.48 17.12
CA ASN A 291 7.99 -1.05 17.20
C ASN A 291 8.75 -0.52 18.43
N LEU A 292 8.14 -0.63 19.61
CA LEU A 292 8.70 -0.24 20.89
C LEU A 292 8.50 -1.41 21.85
N MET A 293 9.60 -1.99 22.30
CA MET A 293 9.59 -3.04 23.31
C MET A 293 9.89 -2.40 24.66
N GLU A 294 8.97 -2.56 25.61
CA GLU A 294 9.14 -2.07 26.97
C GLU A 294 9.28 -3.25 27.94
N PHE A 295 10.31 -3.22 28.78
CA PHE A 295 10.39 -4.14 29.91
C PHE A 295 9.36 -3.71 30.96
N PHE A 296 8.39 -4.58 31.27
CA PHE A 296 7.21 -4.23 32.06
C PHE A 296 7.03 -5.06 33.34
N LYS A 297 7.18 -6.38 33.26
CA LYS A 297 7.10 -7.32 34.38
C LYS A 297 8.15 -8.42 34.19
N CYS A 298 8.60 -9.00 35.29
CA CYS A 298 9.46 -10.18 35.27
C CYS A 298 9.08 -11.13 36.40
N SER A 299 9.49 -12.40 36.28
CA SER A 299 9.33 -13.41 37.33
C SER A 299 10.71 -13.93 37.70
N ILE A 300 11.08 -13.80 38.97
CA ILE A 300 12.37 -14.26 39.51
C ILE A 300 12.07 -15.20 40.68
N GLY A 301 12.57 -16.43 40.63
CA GLY A 301 12.32 -17.42 41.70
C GLY A 301 10.85 -17.81 41.92
N GLY A 302 9.98 -17.58 40.93
CA GLY A 302 8.53 -17.82 41.05
C GLY A 302 7.73 -16.63 41.58
N GLU A 303 8.40 -15.57 42.01
CA GLU A 303 7.78 -14.32 42.43
C GLU A 303 7.68 -13.35 41.25
N VAL A 304 6.51 -12.75 41.06
CA VAL A 304 6.25 -11.77 40.00
C VAL A 304 6.57 -10.36 40.49
N TYR A 305 7.36 -9.64 39.70
CA TYR A 305 7.75 -8.26 39.93
C TYR A 305 7.27 -7.36 38.79
N GLY A 306 6.99 -6.10 39.12
CA GLY A 306 6.51 -5.07 38.22
C GLY A 306 5.08 -4.63 38.55
N THR A 307 4.91 -3.34 38.79
CA THR A 307 3.63 -2.70 39.08
C THR A 307 3.11 -2.02 37.82
N GLY A 308 1.86 -2.31 37.46
CA GLY A 308 1.23 -1.78 36.25
C GLY A 308 0.18 -2.73 35.69
N ILE A 309 -0.89 -2.15 35.15
CA ILE A 309 -1.98 -2.88 34.53
C ILE A 309 -1.97 -2.53 33.04
N THR A 310 -1.96 -3.55 32.18
CA THR A 310 -2.05 -3.33 30.73
C THR A 310 -3.50 -3.02 30.32
N GLU A 311 -3.70 -2.36 29.16
CA GLU A 311 -5.05 -2.15 28.62
C GLU A 311 -5.81 -3.46 28.42
N ILE A 312 -5.10 -4.55 28.12
CA ILE A 312 -5.65 -5.90 27.99
C ILE A 312 -6.17 -6.40 29.35
N GLU A 313 -5.37 -6.30 30.41
CA GLU A 313 -5.79 -6.68 31.77
C GLU A 313 -6.99 -5.84 32.25
N MET A 314 -7.03 -4.54 31.93
CA MET A 314 -8.18 -3.68 32.21
C MET A 314 -9.44 -4.11 31.43
N GLY A 315 -9.28 -4.45 30.15
CA GLY A 315 -10.37 -4.92 29.29
C GLY A 315 -10.99 -6.23 29.79
N VAL A 316 -10.16 -7.22 30.12
CA VAL A 316 -10.58 -8.51 30.66
C VAL A 316 -11.28 -8.33 32.03
N SER A 317 -10.73 -7.47 32.87
CA SER A 317 -11.31 -7.20 34.19
C SER A 317 -12.66 -6.48 34.10
N LYS A 318 -12.83 -5.56 33.14
CA LYS A 318 -14.12 -4.93 32.83
C LYS A 318 -15.16 -5.93 32.34
N GLN A 319 -14.77 -6.87 31.47
CA GLN A 319 -15.67 -7.95 31.02
C GLN A 319 -16.10 -8.87 32.18
N ASN A 320 -15.22 -9.10 33.14
CA ASN A 320 -15.49 -9.91 34.32
C ASN A 320 -16.23 -9.14 35.45
N GLY A 321 -16.64 -7.89 35.21
CA GLY A 321 -17.38 -7.07 36.18
C GLY A 321 -16.55 -6.56 37.36
N ILE A 322 -15.22 -6.71 37.31
CA ILE A 322 -14.31 -6.24 38.36
C ILE A 322 -13.93 -4.78 38.04
N LYS A 323 -14.36 -3.85 38.89
CA LYS A 323 -13.88 -2.45 38.83
C LYS A 323 -12.42 -2.41 39.27
N VAL A 324 -11.52 -2.47 38.30
CA VAL A 324 -10.10 -2.21 38.54
C VAL A 324 -9.97 -0.73 38.87
N GLY A 325 -9.55 -0.42 40.10
CA GLY A 325 -9.22 0.95 40.47
C GLY A 325 -8.07 1.45 39.60
N GLU A 326 -8.16 2.69 39.13
CA GLU A 326 -7.05 3.35 38.46
C GLU A 326 -5.84 3.31 39.39
N VAL A 327 -4.85 2.47 39.06
CA VAL A 327 -3.56 2.52 39.75
C VAL A 327 -2.96 3.86 39.38
N GLN A 328 -2.95 4.78 40.34
CA GLN A 328 -2.33 6.09 40.20
C GLN A 328 -0.87 5.88 39.80
N LYS A 329 -0.53 6.21 38.55
CA LYS A 329 0.87 6.24 38.13
C LYS A 329 1.60 7.22 39.05
N PRO A 330 2.66 6.79 39.76
CA PRO A 330 3.42 7.72 40.58
C PRO A 330 4.00 8.81 39.66
N SER A 331 3.67 10.07 39.95
CA SER A 331 4.00 11.24 39.14
C SER A 331 5.49 11.51 38.94
N ASN A 332 6.37 10.76 39.63
CA ASN A 332 7.82 10.93 39.64
C ASN A 332 8.59 9.76 38.99
N ALA A 333 7.94 8.83 38.30
CA ALA A 333 8.66 7.76 37.59
C ALA A 333 9.35 8.32 36.33
N VAL A 334 10.69 8.32 36.32
CA VAL A 334 11.48 8.64 35.14
C VAL A 334 11.16 7.59 34.07
N HIS A 335 10.42 7.97 33.04
CA HIS A 335 10.16 7.11 31.89
C HIS A 335 11.38 7.12 30.97
N GLU A 336 12.20 6.08 31.07
CA GLU A 336 13.19 5.79 30.05
C GLU A 336 12.52 5.06 28.88
N LYS A 337 12.81 5.47 27.65
CA LYS A 337 12.26 4.82 26.46
C LYS A 337 12.67 3.34 26.42
N GLY A 338 11.70 2.44 26.43
CA GLY A 338 11.92 0.99 26.45
C GLY A 338 11.98 0.36 27.85
N PHE A 339 11.82 1.16 28.91
CA PHE A 339 11.82 0.67 30.28
C PHE A 339 10.62 1.21 31.06
N ASN A 340 9.62 0.35 31.24
CA ASN A 340 8.34 0.67 31.90
C ASN A 340 8.09 -0.32 33.05
N PHE A 341 9.13 -0.52 33.86
CA PHE A 341 9.12 -1.41 35.01
C PHE A 341 9.33 -0.59 36.27
N ASP A 342 8.35 -0.61 37.17
CA ASP A 342 8.45 -0.04 38.51
C ASP A 342 8.07 -1.11 39.53
N ASP A 343 8.98 -1.51 40.39
CA ASP A 343 8.69 -2.38 41.53
C ASP A 343 9.53 -1.90 42.71
N ALA A 344 8.88 -1.59 43.84
CA ALA A 344 9.54 -1.07 45.02
C ALA A 344 10.59 -2.04 45.61
N ARG A 345 10.50 -3.34 45.31
CA ARG A 345 11.42 -4.37 45.80
C ARG A 345 12.73 -4.41 45.03
N LEU A 346 12.70 -4.14 43.72
CA LEU A 346 13.86 -4.25 42.83
C LEU A 346 14.45 -2.89 42.45
N MET A 347 13.62 -1.85 42.39
CA MET A 347 14.03 -0.53 41.95
C MET A 347 14.54 0.33 43.12
N ARG A 348 15.15 1.49 42.79
CA ARG A 348 15.59 2.52 43.77
C ARG A 348 16.62 2.03 44.79
N GLY A 349 17.47 1.08 44.39
CA GLY A 349 18.54 0.54 45.23
C GLY A 349 18.06 -0.41 46.34
N ALA A 350 16.77 -0.77 46.37
CA ALA A 350 16.22 -1.73 47.33
C ALA A 350 16.91 -3.09 47.23
N TRP A 351 17.19 -3.57 46.02
CA TRP A 351 17.98 -4.78 45.77
C TRP A 351 19.39 -4.73 46.40
N ARG A 352 20.04 -3.55 46.39
CA ARG A 352 21.42 -3.39 46.90
C ARG A 352 21.48 -3.31 48.43
N ASN A 353 20.35 -2.99 49.06
CA ASN A 353 20.23 -2.82 50.52
C ASN A 353 19.56 -4.04 51.19
N GLU A 354 19.26 -5.10 50.44
CA GLU A 354 18.77 -6.34 51.02
C GLU A 354 19.86 -7.04 51.85
N PRO A 355 19.53 -7.55 53.05
CA PRO A 355 20.51 -8.08 53.99
C PRO A 355 21.17 -9.41 53.55
N ASN A 356 20.69 -10.08 52.50
CA ASN A 356 21.25 -11.34 51.99
C ASN A 356 21.52 -11.27 50.47
N PRO A 357 22.68 -10.77 50.03
CA PRO A 357 23.04 -10.72 48.61
C PRO A 357 23.43 -12.07 47.98
N ASP A 358 23.67 -13.11 48.78
CA ASP A 358 24.28 -14.38 48.35
C ASP A 358 23.44 -15.65 48.65
N MET A 359 22.11 -15.54 48.86
CA MET A 359 21.23 -16.73 48.94
C MET A 359 20.59 -17.09 47.61
#